data_AF-A0A0B5NPA4-F1
#
_entry.id   AF-A0A0B5NPA4-F1
#
_cell.length_a   1.000
_cell.length_b   1.000
_cell.length_c   1.000
_cell.angle_alpha   90.00
_cell.angle_beta   90.00
_cell.angle_gamma   90.00
#
_symmetry.space_group_name_H-M   'P 1'
#
loop_
_entity.id
_entity.type
_entity.pdbx_description
1 polymer ?
#
loop_
_entity_poly.entity_id
_entity_poly.type
_entity_poly.pdbx_seq_one_letter_code
_entity_poly.pdbx_strand_id
1 'polypeptide(L)'
;MGSYRPRSSQEVLTLARQEGIGSCVVEVEGTYTVYSLAKYVVGKYTTKEQINRFLKLVDVKLTPVMEKETLDEGKVTVYKPSKNFRIIHINHVEQVPNVEIVHKIRGISEESVVDVYVTVDRNLVTLYKPIYFKVNEGFNRVMETEDFIKENGTLN
;
A
#
# COMPACT_ATOMS: atom_id res chain seq x y z
N MET A 1 -16.65 15.38 -30.52
CA MET A 1 -16.39 15.44 -29.06
C MET A 1 -15.07 14.74 -28.80
N GLY A 2 -14.04 15.47 -28.37
CA GLY A 2 -12.78 14.84 -27.98
C GLY A 2 -13.00 14.01 -26.73
N SER A 3 -12.53 12.76 -26.71
CA SER A 3 -12.51 11.95 -25.49
C SER A 3 -11.63 12.65 -24.46
N TYR A 4 -12.17 12.93 -23.28
CA TYR A 4 -11.40 13.51 -22.18
C TYR A 4 -10.22 12.57 -21.84
N ARG A 5 -9.01 13.12 -21.89
CA ARG A 5 -7.77 12.43 -21.55
C ARG A 5 -7.24 13.02 -20.24
N PRO A 6 -7.13 12.22 -19.16
CA PRO A 6 -6.61 12.69 -17.89
C PRO A 6 -5.14 13.08 -18.03
N ARG A 7 -4.69 14.02 -17.20
CA ARG A 7 -3.32 14.52 -17.24
C ARG A 7 -2.34 13.59 -16.54
N SER A 8 -2.73 13.03 -15.40
CA SER A 8 -1.88 12.19 -14.53
C SER A 8 -2.66 11.06 -13.85
N SER A 9 -1.93 10.13 -13.26
CA SER A 9 -2.44 9.05 -12.41
C SER A 9 -3.29 9.54 -11.25
N GLN A 10 -3.02 10.73 -10.72
CA GLN A 10 -3.83 11.34 -9.66
C GLN A 10 -5.23 11.73 -10.16
N GLU A 11 -5.36 12.19 -11.41
CA GLU A 11 -6.66 12.45 -12.03
C GLU A 11 -7.40 11.13 -12.29
N VAL A 12 -6.72 10.11 -12.81
CA VAL A 12 -7.30 8.77 -13.01
C VAL A 12 -7.79 8.18 -11.69
N LEU A 13 -7.00 8.31 -10.62
CA LEU A 13 -7.37 7.89 -9.27
C LEU A 13 -8.59 8.68 -8.73
N THR A 14 -8.69 9.96 -9.05
CA THR A 14 -9.83 10.80 -8.67
C THR A 14 -11.11 10.32 -9.35
N LEU A 15 -11.05 10.00 -10.65
CA LEU A 15 -12.17 9.42 -11.40
C LEU A 15 -12.59 8.06 -10.81
N ALA A 16 -11.64 7.16 -10.56
CA ALA A 16 -11.94 5.87 -9.97
C ALA A 16 -12.61 5.99 -8.58
N ARG A 17 -12.22 6.99 -7.78
CA ARG A 17 -12.85 7.27 -6.49
C ARG A 17 -14.27 7.82 -6.62
N GLN A 18 -14.55 8.62 -7.65
CA GLN A 18 -15.91 9.07 -7.95
C GLN A 18 -16.83 7.90 -8.31
N GLU A 19 -16.28 6.81 -8.87
CA GLU A 19 -16.98 5.54 -9.11
C GLU A 19 -17.08 4.64 -7.86
N GLY A 20 -16.75 5.16 -6.67
CA GLY A 20 -16.92 4.47 -5.40
C GLY A 20 -15.78 3.54 -5.00
N ILE A 21 -14.61 3.64 -5.64
CA ILE A 21 -13.42 2.87 -5.23
C ILE A 21 -12.83 3.47 -3.95
N GLY A 22 -12.84 2.69 -2.87
CA GLY A 22 -12.26 3.06 -1.57
C GLY A 22 -10.74 2.87 -1.53
N SER A 23 -10.29 1.64 -1.26
CA SER A 23 -8.89 1.24 -1.43
C SER A 23 -8.61 0.84 -2.87
N CYS A 24 -7.39 1.07 -3.34
CA CYS A 24 -7.00 0.73 -4.70
C CYS A 24 -5.49 0.48 -4.83
N VAL A 25 -5.10 -0.17 -5.91
CA VAL A 25 -3.72 -0.20 -6.38
C VAL A 25 -3.66 0.53 -7.71
N VAL A 26 -2.73 1.47 -7.84
CA VAL A 26 -2.49 2.21 -9.07
C VAL A 26 -1.18 1.73 -9.67
N GLU A 27 -1.23 1.26 -10.92
CA GLU A 27 -0.06 0.89 -11.71
C GLU A 27 0.23 2.00 -12.72
N VAL A 28 1.48 2.44 -12.75
CA VAL A 28 2.02 3.43 -13.70
C VAL A 28 3.36 2.88 -14.19
N GLU A 29 3.46 2.56 -15.48
CA GLU A 29 4.70 2.05 -16.11
C GLU A 29 5.37 0.89 -15.33
N GLY A 30 4.58 -0.02 -14.75
CA GLY A 30 5.08 -1.16 -13.98
C GLY A 30 5.44 -0.87 -12.52
N THR A 31 5.28 0.37 -12.06
CA THR A 31 5.33 0.75 -10.63
C THR A 31 3.93 0.72 -10.03
N TYR A 32 3.78 0.13 -8.86
CA TYR A 32 2.51 -0.06 -8.16
C TYR A 32 2.46 0.75 -6.87
N THR A 33 1.43 1.55 -6.68
CA THR A 33 1.16 2.26 -5.42
C THR A 33 -0.15 1.78 -4.82
N VAL A 34 -0.11 1.32 -3.58
CA VAL A 34 -1.28 0.85 -2.83
C VAL A 34 -1.83 1.98 -1.98
N TYR A 35 -3.13 2.26 -2.07
CA TYR A 35 -3.83 3.28 -1.31
C TYR A 35 -4.88 2.65 -0.39
N SER A 36 -4.90 3.14 0.86
CA SER A 36 -5.90 2.80 1.86
C SER A 36 -7.24 3.51 1.65
N LEU A 37 -8.27 3.10 2.39
CA LEU A 37 -9.58 3.78 2.44
C LEU A 37 -9.47 5.27 2.77
N ALA A 38 -8.53 5.63 3.64
CA ALA A 38 -8.27 7.00 4.05
C ALA A 38 -7.35 7.76 3.07
N LYS A 39 -7.11 7.19 1.88
CA LYS A 39 -6.29 7.76 0.80
C LYS A 39 -4.79 7.87 1.10
N TYR A 40 -4.32 7.32 2.22
CA TYR A 40 -2.89 7.20 2.52
C TYR A 40 -2.24 6.10 1.69
N VAL A 41 -0.97 6.31 1.33
CA VAL A 41 -0.13 5.31 0.68
C VAL A 41 0.23 4.24 1.70
N VAL A 42 -0.14 3.00 1.41
CA VAL A 42 0.22 1.80 2.18
C VAL A 42 1.57 1.25 1.74
N GLY A 43 1.91 1.41 0.47
CA GLY A 43 3.19 0.94 -0.04
C GLY A 43 3.38 1.27 -1.52
N LYS A 44 4.64 1.24 -1.95
CA LYS A 44 5.07 1.43 -3.33
C LYS A 44 5.99 0.28 -3.74
N TYR A 45 5.76 -0.28 -4.92
CA TYR A 45 6.51 -1.42 -5.43
C TYR A 45 6.95 -1.12 -6.85
N THR A 46 8.22 -1.29 -7.16
CA THR A 46 8.78 -1.00 -8.49
C THR A 46 8.71 -2.21 -9.42
N THR A 47 8.34 -3.39 -8.92
CA THR A 47 8.14 -4.59 -9.72
C THR A 47 6.86 -5.32 -9.36
N LYS A 48 6.38 -6.12 -10.31
CA LYS A 48 5.18 -6.96 -10.15
C LYS A 48 5.40 -8.05 -9.10
N GLU A 49 6.61 -8.59 -9.00
CA GLU A 49 6.99 -9.62 -8.04
C GLU A 49 6.91 -9.09 -6.60
N GLN A 50 7.37 -7.86 -6.37
CA GLN A 50 7.32 -7.21 -5.07
C GLN A 50 5.87 -7.08 -4.57
N ILE A 51 4.99 -6.47 -5.37
CA ILE A 51 3.59 -6.32 -4.99
C ILE A 51 2.89 -7.69 -4.86
N ASN A 52 3.16 -8.65 -5.74
CA ASN A 52 2.55 -9.97 -5.67
C ASN A 52 2.92 -10.73 -4.40
N ARG A 53 4.17 -10.60 -3.90
CA ARG A 53 4.55 -11.19 -2.61
C ARG A 53 3.75 -10.59 -1.46
N PHE A 54 3.60 -9.27 -1.43
CA PHE A 54 2.78 -8.60 -0.41
C PHE A 54 1.32 -9.03 -0.49
N LEU A 55 0.71 -8.97 -1.68
CA LEU A 55 -0.68 -9.35 -1.89
C LEU A 55 -0.96 -10.82 -1.56
N LYS A 56 -0.03 -11.72 -1.88
CA LYS A 56 -0.13 -13.14 -1.52
C LYS A 56 -0.08 -13.34 -0.01
N LEU A 57 0.79 -12.60 0.69
CA LEU A 57 0.89 -12.67 2.14
C LEU A 57 -0.42 -12.26 2.82
N VAL A 58 -1.08 -11.21 2.31
CA VAL A 58 -2.35 -10.71 2.89
C VAL A 58 -3.60 -11.30 2.23
N ASP A 59 -3.42 -12.29 1.36
CA ASP A 59 -4.47 -12.95 0.59
C ASP A 59 -5.42 -11.93 -0.10
N VAL A 60 -4.84 -11.04 -0.91
CA VAL A 60 -5.57 -10.03 -1.69
C VAL A 60 -5.42 -10.31 -3.17
N LYS A 61 -6.55 -10.31 -3.88
CA LYS A 61 -6.60 -10.36 -5.34
C LYS A 61 -6.89 -8.96 -5.89
N LEU A 62 -6.38 -8.67 -7.08
CA LEU A 62 -6.63 -7.42 -7.79
C LEU A 62 -7.57 -7.66 -8.96
N THR A 63 -8.54 -6.76 -9.13
CA THR A 63 -9.41 -6.72 -10.32
C THR A 63 -9.23 -5.37 -10.99
N PRO A 64 -8.86 -5.31 -12.29
CA PRO A 64 -8.76 -4.04 -13.00
C PRO A 64 -10.14 -3.41 -13.09
N VAL A 65 -10.24 -2.12 -12.77
CA VAL A 65 -11.50 -1.37 -12.80
C VAL A 65 -11.45 -0.15 -13.71
N MET A 66 -10.26 0.42 -13.92
CA MET A 66 -10.09 1.57 -14.80
C MET A 66 -8.72 1.52 -15.46
N GLU A 67 -8.68 1.87 -16.74
CA GLU A 67 -7.46 1.98 -17.52
C GLU A 67 -7.55 3.24 -18.39
N LYS A 68 -6.53 4.11 -18.31
CA LYS A 68 -6.50 5.39 -19.03
C LYS A 68 -5.08 5.75 -19.44
N GLU A 69 -4.95 6.25 -20.67
CA GLU A 69 -3.71 6.90 -21.10
C GLU A 69 -3.70 8.33 -20.61
N THR A 70 -2.68 8.67 -19.84
CA THR A 70 -2.45 10.02 -19.34
C THR A 70 -1.56 10.80 -20.29
N LEU A 71 -1.51 12.12 -20.11
CA LEU A 71 -0.62 12.99 -20.88
C LEU A 71 0.82 12.91 -20.36
N ASP A 72 1.00 12.81 -19.04
CA ASP A 72 2.30 13.02 -18.40
C ASP A 72 2.97 11.70 -17.95
N GLU A 73 2.21 10.63 -17.71
CA GLU A 73 2.68 9.41 -17.02
C GLU A 73 2.38 8.10 -17.80
N GLY A 74 2.05 8.23 -19.09
CA GLY A 74 1.72 7.08 -19.93
C GLY A 74 0.46 6.35 -19.45
N LYS A 75 0.52 5.02 -19.48
CA LYS A 75 -0.61 4.15 -19.17
C LYS A 75 -0.81 3.98 -17.67
N VAL A 76 -2.00 4.29 -17.20
CA VAL A 76 -2.39 4.12 -15.80
C VAL A 76 -3.51 3.10 -15.68
N THR A 77 -3.27 2.09 -14.84
CA THR A 77 -4.27 1.06 -14.52
C THR A 77 -4.62 1.12 -13.04
N VAL A 78 -5.90 1.25 -12.73
CA VAL A 78 -6.42 1.20 -11.35
C VAL A 78 -7.04 -0.17 -11.12
N TYR A 79 -6.60 -0.81 -10.05
CA TYR A 79 -7.12 -2.09 -9.58
C TYR A 79 -7.89 -1.91 -8.28
N LYS A 80 -9.02 -2.59 -8.19
CA LYS A 80 -9.76 -2.80 -6.94
C LYS A 80 -9.23 -4.05 -6.24
N PRO A 81 -8.76 -3.95 -4.99
CA PRO A 81 -8.39 -5.10 -4.20
C PRO A 81 -9.63 -5.83 -3.67
N SER A 82 -9.54 -7.14 -3.50
CA SER A 82 -10.60 -7.97 -2.92
C SER A 82 -10.86 -7.67 -1.43
N LYS A 83 -9.88 -7.08 -0.74
CA LYS A 83 -9.99 -6.59 0.64
C LYS A 83 -9.53 -5.13 0.67
N ASN A 84 -10.16 -4.31 1.50
CA ASN A 84 -9.73 -2.93 1.69
C ASN A 84 -8.46 -2.87 2.54
N PHE A 85 -7.74 -1.76 2.45
CA PHE A 85 -6.57 -1.48 3.28
C PHE A 85 -6.86 -0.36 4.28
N ARG A 86 -6.37 -0.53 5.50
CA ARG A 86 -6.39 0.46 6.58
C ARG A 86 -5.04 0.51 7.26
N ILE A 87 -4.59 1.72 7.58
CA ILE A 87 -3.40 1.96 8.39
C ILE A 87 -3.86 2.47 9.75
N ILE A 88 -3.36 1.85 10.82
CA ILE A 88 -3.52 2.30 12.20
C ILE A 88 -2.13 2.62 12.73
N HIS A 89 -1.94 3.86 13.14
CA HIS A 89 -0.69 4.26 13.79
C HIS A 89 -0.75 3.92 15.27
N ILE A 90 0.28 3.25 15.77
CA ILE A 90 0.40 2.78 17.15
C ILE A 90 1.62 3.40 17.82
N ASN A 91 1.51 3.67 19.12
CA ASN A 91 2.62 4.09 19.97
C ASN A 91 3.38 2.88 20.54
N HIS A 92 2.67 1.78 20.80
CA HIS A 92 3.23 0.58 21.44
C HIS A 92 2.70 -0.70 20.81
N VAL A 93 3.48 -1.78 20.87
CA VAL A 93 3.15 -3.09 20.25
C VAL A 93 1.92 -3.72 20.92
N GLU A 94 1.66 -3.44 22.20
CA GLU A 94 0.51 -3.92 22.95
C GLU A 94 -0.83 -3.41 22.40
N GLN A 95 -0.80 -2.40 21.53
CA GLN A 95 -1.98 -1.90 20.82
C GLN A 95 -2.34 -2.76 19.59
N VAL A 96 -1.44 -3.68 19.18
CA VAL A 96 -1.75 -4.68 18.16
C VAL A 96 -2.69 -5.70 18.81
N PRO A 97 -3.87 -5.97 18.20
CA PRO A 97 -4.80 -6.94 18.75
C PRO A 97 -4.15 -8.32 18.88
N ASN A 98 -4.41 -8.98 20.01
CA ASN A 98 -3.93 -10.34 20.23
C ASN A 98 -4.88 -11.32 19.52
N VAL A 99 -4.72 -11.44 18.20
CA VAL A 99 -5.50 -12.32 17.32
C VAL A 99 -4.62 -13.43 16.77
N GLU A 100 -5.22 -14.58 16.45
CA GLU A 100 -4.48 -15.78 16.00
C GLU A 100 -3.71 -15.57 14.69
N ILE A 101 -4.13 -14.63 13.84
CA ILE A 101 -3.50 -14.37 12.53
C ILE A 101 -3.00 -12.93 12.47
N VAL A 102 -1.85 -12.70 13.10
CA VAL A 102 -1.03 -11.49 12.93
C VAL A 102 0.22 -11.85 12.15
N HIS A 103 0.42 -11.25 10.98
CA HIS A 103 1.69 -11.32 10.27
C HIS A 103 2.61 -10.19 10.75
N LYS A 104 3.82 -10.55 11.17
CA LYS A 104 4.90 -9.59 11.40
C LYS A 104 5.71 -9.46 10.12
N ILE A 105 5.71 -8.27 9.54
CA ILE A 105 6.50 -7.94 8.35
C ILE A 105 7.39 -6.74 8.61
N ARG A 106 8.31 -6.49 7.67
CA ARG A 106 9.15 -5.30 7.69
C ARG A 106 8.58 -4.25 6.75
N GLY A 107 8.52 -3.02 7.22
CA GLY A 107 8.14 -1.86 6.44
C GLY A 107 9.08 -0.69 6.67
N ILE A 108 8.77 0.45 6.06
CA ILE A 108 9.60 1.64 6.08
C ILE A 108 8.87 2.75 6.83
N SER A 109 9.56 3.35 7.79
CA SER A 109 9.12 4.57 8.45
C SER A 109 10.22 5.62 8.37
N GLU A 110 9.95 6.70 7.63
CA GLU A 110 10.93 7.72 7.19
C GLU A 110 12.12 7.09 6.47
N GLU A 111 13.13 6.65 7.21
CA GLU A 111 14.42 6.15 6.70
C GLU A 111 14.85 4.89 7.45
N SER A 112 13.90 4.11 7.96
CA SER A 112 14.22 2.96 8.78
C SER A 112 13.31 1.79 8.51
N VAL A 113 13.91 0.62 8.46
CA VAL A 113 13.19 -0.64 8.40
C VAL A 113 12.66 -0.93 9.80
N VAL A 114 11.34 -1.00 9.93
CA VAL A 114 10.64 -1.23 11.20
C VAL A 114 9.70 -2.43 11.09
N ASP A 115 9.43 -3.06 12.22
CA ASP A 115 8.40 -4.09 12.31
C ASP A 115 7.00 -3.45 12.12
N VAL A 116 6.23 -4.00 11.19
CA VAL A 116 4.84 -3.68 10.91
C VAL A 116 4.01 -4.94 11.14
N TYR A 117 2.89 -4.78 11.84
CA TYR A 117 1.99 -5.90 12.11
C TYR A 117 0.79 -5.82 11.19
N VAL A 118 0.36 -6.95 10.64
CA VAL A 118 -0.75 -7.01 9.70
C VAL A 118 -1.77 -8.02 10.18
N THR A 119 -3.02 -7.59 10.26
CA THR A 119 -4.17 -8.49 10.46
C THR A 119 -4.99 -8.54 9.20
N VAL A 120 -5.51 -9.72 8.90
CA VAL A 120 -6.33 -9.98 7.72
C VAL A 120 -7.67 -10.52 8.20
N ASP A 121 -8.72 -9.74 7.99
CA ASP A 121 -10.11 -10.16 8.14
C ASP A 121 -10.72 -10.39 6.73
N ARG A 122 -11.96 -10.88 6.67
CA ARG A 122 -12.69 -11.25 5.44
C ARG A 122 -12.57 -10.17 4.36
N ASN A 123 -12.76 -8.91 4.73
CA ASN A 123 -12.83 -7.78 3.78
C ASN A 123 -11.82 -6.66 4.07
N LEU A 124 -10.93 -6.81 5.05
CA LEU A 124 -10.05 -5.74 5.51
C LEU A 124 -8.66 -6.26 5.87
N VAL A 125 -7.65 -5.62 5.32
CA VAL A 125 -6.25 -5.72 5.74
C VAL A 125 -5.94 -4.49 6.59
N THR A 126 -5.58 -4.71 7.85
CA THR A 126 -5.20 -3.62 8.76
C THR A 126 -3.72 -3.71 9.08
N LEU A 127 -2.99 -2.65 8.74
CA LEU A 127 -1.57 -2.47 9.04
C LEU A 127 -1.44 -1.62 10.30
N TYR A 128 -0.71 -2.14 11.29
CA TYR A 128 -0.35 -1.43 12.50
C TYR A 128 1.09 -0.98 12.40
N LYS A 129 1.27 0.34 12.27
CA LYS A 129 2.58 0.97 12.06
C LYS A 129 2.96 1.83 13.26
N PRO A 130 4.20 1.80 13.75
CA PRO A 130 4.65 2.73 14.77
C PRO A 130 4.51 4.19 14.32
N ILE A 131 4.09 5.07 15.23
CA ILE A 131 4.25 6.52 15.05
C ILE A 131 5.75 6.84 15.03
N TYR A 132 6.17 7.68 14.09
CA TYR A 132 7.57 8.00 13.82
C TYR A 132 8.43 8.28 15.06
N PHE A 133 7.94 9.10 16.00
CA PHE A 133 8.70 9.48 17.20
C PHE A 133 8.80 8.37 18.28
N LYS A 134 8.12 7.23 18.06
CA LYS A 134 8.00 6.12 19.02
C LYS A 134 8.66 4.83 18.55
N VAL A 135 9.37 4.87 17.42
CA VAL A 135 10.09 3.71 16.86
C VAL A 135 11.12 3.12 17.84
N ASN A 136 11.67 3.93 18.76
CA ASN A 136 12.62 3.47 19.79
C ASN A 136 11.96 2.72 20.97
N GLU A 137 10.63 2.60 21.01
CA GLU A 137 9.88 1.96 22.10
C GLU A 137 9.51 0.50 21.75
N GLY A 138 10.52 -0.32 21.42
CA GLY A 138 10.36 -1.78 21.26
C GLY A 138 10.22 -2.30 19.83
N PHE A 139 10.34 -1.45 18.81
CA PHE A 139 10.39 -1.88 17.40
C PHE A 139 11.83 -2.13 16.95
N ASN A 140 12.10 -3.24 16.24
CA ASN A 140 13.43 -3.47 15.65
C ASN A 140 13.67 -2.43 14.55
N ARG A 141 14.84 -1.78 14.58
CA ARG A 141 15.24 -0.75 13.60
C ARG A 141 16.52 -1.15 12.90
N VAL A 142 16.52 -1.09 11.57
CA VAL A 142 17.74 -1.17 10.74
C VAL A 142 17.78 0.07 9.84
N MET A 143 18.91 0.79 9.81
CA MET A 143 19.08 2.01 9.01
C MET A 143 19.38 1.73 7.53
N GLU A 144 19.81 0.51 7.19
CA GLU A 144 20.08 0.10 5.81
C GLU A 144 18.76 -0.14 5.06
N THR A 145 18.24 0.93 4.45
CA THR A 145 16.93 0.91 3.76
C THR A 145 17.03 0.66 2.26
N GLU A 146 18.14 1.01 1.60
CA GLU A 146 18.23 0.95 0.13
C GLU A 146 18.09 -0.48 -0.42
N ASP A 147 18.85 -1.43 0.11
CA ASP A 147 18.80 -2.83 -0.36
C ASP A 147 17.46 -3.47 0.00
N PHE A 148 16.90 -3.10 1.16
CA PHE A 148 15.56 -3.52 1.54
C PHE A 148 14.50 -3.02 0.56
N ILE A 149 14.55 -1.74 0.14
CA ILE A 149 13.62 -1.14 -0.83
C ILE A 149 13.76 -1.81 -2.19
N LYS A 150 14.99 -2.01 -2.67
CA LYS A 150 15.25 -2.68 -3.95
C LYS A 150 14.66 -4.08 -3.98
N GLU A 151 14.78 -4.80 -2.87
CA GLU A 151 14.25 -6.15 -2.80
C GLU A 151 12.74 -6.18 -2.57
N ASN A 152 12.18 -5.34 -1.68
CA ASN A 152 10.83 -5.52 -1.14
C ASN A 152 9.83 -4.40 -1.52
N GLY A 153 10.31 -3.30 -2.09
CA GLY A 153 9.56 -2.05 -2.22
C GLY A 153 9.45 -1.31 -0.88
N THR A 154 8.52 -0.36 -0.80
CA THR A 154 8.19 0.35 0.43
C THR A 154 6.85 -0.14 0.96
N LEU A 155 6.81 -0.51 2.23
CA LEU A 155 5.56 -0.64 2.98
C LEU A 155 5.52 0.54 3.96
N ASN A 156 4.72 1.54 3.62
CA ASN A 156 4.63 2.81 4.33
C ASN A 156 3.56 2.79 5.42
#